data_AF-A0A6B2V9I5-F1
#
_entry.id   AF-A0A6B2V9I5-F1
#
_cell.length_a   1.000
_cell.length_b   1.000
_cell.length_c   1.000
_cell.angle_alpha   90.00
_cell.angle_beta   90.00
_cell.angle_gamma   90.00
#
_symmetry.space_group_name_H-M   'P 1'
#
loop_
_entity.id
_entity.type
_entity.pdbx_description
1 polymer ?
#
loop_
_entity_poly.entity_id
_entity_poly.type
_entity_poly.pdbx_seq_one_letter_code
_entity_poly.pdbx_strand_id
1 'polypeptide(L)'
;LPVSAAGDTVLLLYTGGADGTVRAWAPHTGPLPKPVAARDCAVNAVAVTTAAAGLVLAIAWADGLVEQRALDDDGLRTFRPGGQAHALAFTADGDLVVGTDEALVRLRGR
;
A
#
# COMPACT_ATOMS: atom_id res chain seq x y z
N LEU A 1 3.06 13.90 8.79
CA LEU A 1 4.19 12.94 8.88
C LEU A 1 5.29 13.55 9.75
N PRO A 2 6.08 12.80 10.53
CA PRO A 2 7.17 13.38 11.31
C PRO A 2 8.25 13.88 10.34
N VAL A 3 8.52 15.18 10.37
CA VAL A 3 9.57 15.83 9.59
C VAL A 3 10.88 15.67 10.35
N SER A 4 11.88 15.06 9.72
CA SER A 4 13.27 15.17 10.20
C SER A 4 13.69 16.64 10.07
N ALA A 5 14.31 17.19 11.12
CA ALA A 5 14.67 18.60 11.25
C ALA A 5 15.74 19.10 10.25
N ALA A 6 16.01 18.38 9.16
CA ALA A 6 17.08 18.66 8.23
C ALA A 6 16.68 18.48 6.75
N GLY A 7 15.41 18.64 6.36
CA GLY A 7 15.02 18.49 4.94
C GLY A 7 15.36 17.11 4.33
N ASP A 8 15.72 16.14 5.16
CA ASP A 8 16.06 14.79 4.75
C ASP A 8 14.79 14.04 4.37
N THR A 9 14.88 13.32 3.24
CA THR A 9 13.85 12.36 2.84
C THR A 9 13.77 11.28 3.90
N VAL A 10 12.65 11.23 4.64
CA VAL A 10 12.42 10.17 5.61
C VAL A 10 12.08 8.89 4.83
N LEU A 11 12.99 7.93 4.86
CA LEU A 11 12.70 6.60 4.34
C LEU A 11 11.62 5.95 5.20
N LEU A 12 10.53 5.53 4.57
CA LEU A 12 9.48 4.74 5.21
C LEU A 12 9.39 3.37 4.55
N LEU A 13 9.41 2.33 5.38
CA LEU A 13 9.11 0.96 4.97
C LEU A 13 7.67 0.64 5.34
N TYR A 14 6.91 0.07 4.39
CA TYR A 14 5.55 -0.43 4.62
C TYR A 14 5.56 -1.95 4.61
N THR A 15 4.94 -2.55 5.63
CA THR A 15 4.87 -4.01 5.79
C THR A 15 3.44 -4.45 6.02
N GLY A 16 2.98 -5.44 5.29
CA GLY A 16 1.74 -6.16 5.56
C GLY A 16 1.98 -7.39 6.42
N GLY A 17 1.09 -7.66 7.38
CA GLY A 17 1.17 -8.81 8.28
C GLY A 17 0.00 -9.79 8.13
N ALA A 18 0.24 -11.04 8.55
CA ALA A 18 -0.82 -12.03 8.76
C ALA A 18 -1.75 -11.66 9.94
N ASP A 19 -1.33 -10.71 10.80
CA ASP A 19 -2.15 -10.12 11.86
C ASP A 19 -3.21 -9.13 11.34
N GLY A 20 -3.30 -8.98 10.02
CA GLY A 20 -4.24 -8.08 9.36
C GLY A 20 -3.89 -6.60 9.51
N THR A 21 -2.63 -6.29 9.79
CA THR A 21 -2.15 -4.90 9.88
C THR A 21 -1.18 -4.56 8.75
N VAL A 22 -1.27 -3.32 8.28
CA VAL A 22 -0.22 -2.68 7.50
C VAL A 22 0.45 -1.63 8.36
N ARG A 23 1.76 -1.77 8.56
CA ARG A 23 2.56 -0.89 9.44
C ARG A 23 3.60 -0.13 8.64
N ALA A 24 3.94 1.06 9.14
CA ALA A 24 4.99 1.90 8.61
C ALA A 24 6.14 2.00 9.64
N TRP A 25 7.37 2.00 9.14
CA TRP A 25 8.59 2.00 9.93
C TRP A 25 9.54 3.04 9.36
N ALA A 26 10.23 3.79 10.22
CA ALA A 26 11.40 4.55 9.81
C ALA A 26 12.67 3.80 10.24
N PRO A 27 13.76 3.84 9.45
CA PRO A 27 15.04 3.24 9.82
C PRO A 27 15.47 3.65 11.23
N HIS A 28 16.06 2.71 11.97
CA HIS A 28 16.58 2.94 13.31
C HIS A 28 15.53 3.33 14.37
N THR A 29 14.24 3.23 14.05
CA THR A 29 13.13 3.45 14.97
C THR A 29 12.18 2.25 14.98
N GLY A 30 11.38 2.12 16.03
CA GLY A 30 10.28 1.16 16.06
C GLY A 30 9.19 1.49 15.02
N PRO A 31 8.17 0.62 14.88
CA PRO A 31 7.05 0.93 14.01
C PRO A 31 6.30 2.16 14.52
N LEU A 32 5.66 2.88 13.60
CA LEU A 32 4.76 3.96 14.00
C LEU A 32 3.65 3.40 14.92
N PRO A 33 3.19 4.17 15.92
CA PRO A 33 2.30 3.66 16.96
C PRO A 33 0.96 3.13 16.46
N LYS A 34 0.47 3.69 15.34
CA LYS A 34 -0.79 3.28 14.71
C LYS A 34 -0.49 2.59 13.38
N PRO A 35 -1.17 1.46 13.08
CA PRO A 35 -1.09 0.87 11.76
C PRO A 35 -1.68 1.85 10.73
N VAL A 36 -1.13 1.79 9.52
CA VAL A 36 -1.61 2.55 8.35
C VAL A 36 -2.99 2.05 7.92
N ALA A 37 -3.21 0.74 8.03
CA ALA A 37 -4.50 0.10 7.82
C ALA A 37 -4.59 -1.18 8.67
N ALA A 38 -5.81 -1.57 9.04
CA ALA A 38 -6.08 -2.81 9.77
C ALA A 38 -7.41 -3.40 9.34
N ARG A 39 -7.48 -4.73 9.19
CA ARG A 39 -8.69 -5.51 8.88
C ARG A 39 -8.62 -6.87 9.54
N ASP A 40 -9.77 -7.55 9.65
CA ASP A 40 -9.88 -8.91 10.18
C ASP A 40 -9.54 -9.99 9.13
N CYS A 41 -8.45 -9.78 8.39
CA CYS A 41 -7.91 -10.74 7.42
C CYS A 41 -6.46 -10.39 7.09
N ALA A 42 -5.66 -11.38 6.71
CA ALA A 42 -4.24 -11.21 6.41
C ALA A 42 -3.99 -10.25 5.25
N VAL A 43 -2.83 -9.60 5.26
CA VAL A 43 -2.31 -8.86 4.10
C VAL A 43 -1.50 -9.82 3.22
N ASN A 44 -1.90 -9.96 1.96
CA ASN A 44 -1.21 -10.82 1.00
C ASN A 44 -0.05 -10.11 0.30
N ALA A 45 -0.23 -8.83 -0.05
CA ALA A 45 0.79 -8.03 -0.72
C ALA A 45 0.63 -6.53 -0.43
N VAL A 46 1.74 -5.80 -0.51
CA VAL A 46 1.77 -4.34 -0.46
C VAL A 46 2.67 -3.82 -1.59
N ALA A 47 2.32 -2.66 -2.13
CA ALA A 47 3.17 -1.92 -3.06
C ALA A 47 3.04 -0.41 -2.77
N VAL A 48 4.11 0.34 -3.01
CA VAL A 48 4.11 1.79 -2.79
C VAL A 48 4.68 2.50 -4.02
N THR A 49 4.13 3.67 -4.33
CA THR A 49 4.65 4.55 -5.37
C THR A 49 4.50 6.01 -4.95
N THR A 50 5.26 6.89 -5.59
CA THR A 50 5.09 8.34 -5.52
C THR A 50 4.39 8.80 -6.80
N ALA A 51 3.16 9.29 -6.67
CA ALA A 51 2.41 9.91 -7.76
C ALA A 51 2.51 11.44 -7.66
N ALA A 52 1.99 12.16 -8.66
CA ALA A 52 1.96 13.63 -8.65
C ALA A 52 1.22 14.21 -7.42
N ALA A 53 0.25 13.46 -6.87
CA ALA A 53 -0.51 13.82 -5.67
C ALA A 53 0.12 13.33 -4.35
N GLY A 54 1.33 12.76 -4.39
CA GLY A 54 2.03 12.27 -3.20
C GLY A 54 2.13 10.75 -3.11
N LEU A 55 2.34 10.24 -1.90
CA LEU A 55 2.63 8.83 -1.65
C LEU A 55 1.35 7.98 -1.72
N VAL A 56 1.36 6.94 -2.56
CA VAL A 56 0.24 6.01 -2.71
C VAL A 56 0.66 4.61 -2.28
N LEU A 57 -0.11 4.01 -1.38
CA LEU A 57 0.06 2.65 -0.87
C LEU A 57 -1.07 1.76 -1.38
N ALA A 58 -0.73 0.67 -2.07
CA ALA A 58 -1.66 -0.38 -2.44
C ALA A 58 -1.53 -1.57 -1.48
N ILE A 59 -2.67 -2.14 -1.08
CA ILE A 59 -2.77 -3.24 -0.12
C ILE A 59 -3.70 -4.29 -0.68
N ALA A 60 -3.24 -5.54 -0.78
CA ALA A 60 -4.04 -6.70 -1.14
C ALA A 60 -4.36 -7.49 0.11
N TRP A 61 -5.65 -7.66 0.39
CA TRP A 61 -6.15 -8.39 1.55
C TRP A 61 -6.55 -9.81 1.15
N ALA A 62 -6.46 -10.75 2.11
CA ALA A 62 -6.80 -12.15 1.90
C ALA A 62 -8.30 -12.36 1.60
N ASP A 63 -9.17 -11.39 1.92
CA ASP A 63 -10.59 -11.39 1.57
C ASP A 63 -10.87 -10.98 0.10
N GLY A 64 -9.82 -10.80 -0.70
CA GLY A 64 -9.90 -10.42 -2.12
C GLY A 64 -10.11 -8.92 -2.36
N LEU A 65 -10.17 -8.10 -1.30
CA LEU A 65 -10.20 -6.66 -1.43
C LEU A 65 -8.79 -6.12 -1.74
N VAL A 66 -8.71 -5.18 -2.69
CA VAL A 66 -7.53 -4.35 -2.88
C VAL A 66 -7.88 -2.91 -2.53
N GLU A 67 -7.06 -2.30 -1.67
CA GLU A 67 -7.17 -0.90 -1.28
C GLU A 67 -6.00 -0.11 -1.87
N GLN A 68 -6.27 1.10 -2.37
CA GLN A 68 -5.26 2.11 -2.70
C GLN A 68 -5.49 3.33 -1.81
N ARG A 69 -4.47 3.72 -1.06
CA ARG A 69 -4.51 4.84 -0.12
C ARG A 69 -3.52 5.91 -0.54
N ALA A 70 -4.01 7.13 -0.78
CA ALA A 70 -3.20 8.33 -0.84
C ALA A 70 -2.91 8.77 0.60
N LEU A 71 -1.64 8.74 0.99
CA LEU A 71 -1.23 8.95 2.39
C LEU A 71 -1.13 10.43 2.77
N ASP A 72 -1.01 11.31 1.78
CA ASP A 72 -0.92 12.76 2.00
C ASP A 72 -2.31 13.43 2.06
N ASP A 73 -3.28 12.93 1.29
CA ASP A 73 -4.62 13.54 1.13
C ASP A 73 -5.78 12.66 1.67
N ASP A 74 -5.48 11.60 2.42
CA ASP A 74 -6.44 10.61 2.98
C ASP A 74 -7.40 9.97 1.94
N GLY A 75 -7.02 9.99 0.67
CA GLY A 75 -7.79 9.40 -0.41
C GLY A 75 -7.79 7.87 -0.30
N LEU A 76 -8.95 7.23 -0.36
CA LEU A 76 -9.10 5.78 -0.34
C LEU A 76 -9.92 5.30 -1.54
N ARG A 77 -9.36 4.35 -2.28
CA ARG A 77 -10.07 3.62 -3.34
C ARG A 77 -10.03 2.13 -3.04
N THR A 78 -11.12 1.43 -3.28
CA THR A 78 -11.22 0.00 -3.03
C THR A 78 -11.86 -0.71 -4.22
N PHE A 79 -11.37 -1.89 -4.56
CA PHE A 79 -11.95 -2.71 -5.62
C PHE A 79 -11.65 -4.19 -5.39
N ARG A 80 -12.34 -5.06 -6.12
CA ARG A 80 -12.08 -6.51 -6.14
C ARG A 80 -11.74 -6.95 -7.56
N PRO A 81 -10.53 -7.49 -7.80
CA PRO A 81 -10.10 -7.91 -9.14
C PRO A 81 -10.74 -9.24 -9.61
N GLY A 82 -11.62 -9.85 -8.82
CA GLY A 82 -12.34 -11.09 -9.14
C GLY A 82 -11.78 -12.34 -8.43
N GLY A 83 -10.54 -12.29 -7.93
CA GLY A 83 -9.90 -13.34 -7.14
C GLY A 83 -9.00 -12.75 -6.05
N GLN A 84 -8.28 -13.59 -5.31
CA GLN A 84 -7.27 -13.11 -4.36
C GLN A 84 -6.11 -12.47 -5.11
N ALA A 85 -5.65 -11.32 -4.62
CA ALA A 85 -4.44 -10.69 -5.11
C ALA A 85 -3.25 -11.20 -4.28
N HIS A 86 -2.24 -11.74 -4.96
CA HIS A 86 -1.02 -12.27 -4.35
C HIS A 86 0.20 -11.39 -4.60
N ALA A 87 0.14 -10.53 -5.61
CA ALA A 87 1.20 -9.60 -5.94
C ALA A 87 0.61 -8.25 -6.37
N LEU A 88 1.28 -7.18 -5.94
CA LEU A 88 0.98 -5.81 -6.33
C LEU A 88 2.29 -5.16 -6.79
N ALA A 89 2.23 -4.36 -7.85
CA ALA A 89 3.34 -3.53 -8.28
C ALA A 89 2.83 -2.28 -8.97
N PHE A 90 3.50 -1.15 -8.77
CA PHE A 90 3.26 0.05 -9.56
C PHE A 90 4.19 0.11 -10.76
N THR A 91 3.67 0.54 -11.91
CA THR A 91 4.50 0.88 -13.07
C THR A 91 5.14 2.26 -12.90
N ALA A 92 6.11 2.58 -13.76
CA ALA A 92 6.72 3.93 -13.79
C ALA A 92 5.68 5.03 -14.10
N ASP A 93 4.60 4.70 -14.83
CA ASP A 93 3.50 5.61 -15.15
C ASP A 93 2.49 5.76 -14.00
N GLY A 94 2.68 5.04 -12.89
CA GLY A 94 1.78 5.06 -11.73
C GLY A 94 0.56 4.13 -11.84
N ASP A 95 0.47 3.29 -12.88
CA ASP A 95 -0.57 2.27 -12.99
C ASP A 95 -0.32 1.17 -11.95
N LEU A 96 -1.39 0.65 -11.34
CA LEU A 96 -1.30 -0.51 -10.45
C LEU A 96 -1.47 -1.80 -11.24
N VAL A 97 -0.50 -2.70 -11.15
CA VAL A 97 -0.58 -4.08 -11.61
C VAL A 97 -0.95 -4.99 -10.43
N VAL A 98 -1.95 -5.84 -10.64
CA VAL A 98 -2.45 -6.81 -9.67
C VAL A 98 -2.32 -8.21 -10.25
N GLY A 99 -1.58 -9.08 -9.57
CA GLY A 99 -1.50 -10.51 -9.88
C GLY A 99 -2.48 -11.30 -9.03
N THR A 100 -3.40 -11.98 -9.69
CA THR A 100 -4.31 -12.97 -9.09
C THR A 100 -3.92 -14.38 -9.53
N ASP A 101 -4.64 -15.39 -9.05
CA ASP A 101 -4.48 -16.78 -9.50
C ASP A 101 -4.72 -16.94 -11.01
N GLU A 102 -5.60 -16.13 -11.57
CA GLU A 102 -6.11 -16.31 -12.94
C GLU A 102 -5.50 -15.34 -13.95
N ALA A 103 -5.09 -14.14 -13.50
CA ALA A 103 -4.71 -13.07 -14.40
C ALA A 103 -3.81 -12.00 -13.78
N LEU A 104 -3.16 -11.26 -14.67
CA LEU A 104 -2.57 -9.95 -14.36
C LEU A 104 -3.53 -8.85 -14.84
N VAL A 105 -4.03 -8.04 -13.90
CA VAL A 105 -4.90 -6.90 -14.18
C VAL A 105 -4.10 -5.62 -14.02
N ARG A 106 -4.16 -4.73 -15.01
CA ARG A 106 -3.60 -3.38 -14.90
C ARG A 106 -4.72 -2.36 -14.72
N LEU A 107 -4.63 -1.58 -13.65
CA LEU A 107 -5.53 -0.48 -13.34
C LEU A 107 -4.82 0.84 -13.59
N ARG A 108 -5.41 1.62 -14.49
CA ARG A 108 -4.89 2.94 -14.82
C ARG A 108 -5.43 4.00 -13.87
N GLY A 109 -4.54 4.85 -13.38
CA GLY A 109 -4.94 6.10 -12.75
C GLY A 109 -5.70 6.95 -13.77
N ARG A 110 -6.90 7.40 -13.41
CA ARG A 110 -7.69 8.36 -14.20
C ARG A 110 -7.41 9.77 -13.72
#